data_AF-A0A510IDH7-F1
#
_entry.id   AF-A0A510IDH7-F1
#
_cell.length_a   1.000
_cell.length_b   1.000
_cell.length_c   1.000
_cell.angle_alpha   90.00
_cell.angle_beta   90.00
_cell.angle_gamma   90.00
#
_symmetry.space_group_name_H-M   'P 1'
#
loop_
_entity.id
_entity.type
_entity.pdbx_description
1 polymer ?
#
loop_
_entity_poly.entity_id
_entity_poly.type
_entity_poly.pdbx_seq_one_letter_code
_entity_poly.pdbx_strand_id
1 'polypeptide(L)'
;MDLMTWQDQISDWYENRKHDQVETLEAILYQAPVSVFGPELTDEQSKAIACWLDGGLRVFQHARHQDPYKAFQTLQYISAKLEHTACDAMTDVLIKDWCLKRLQHVTVLSLEFCNQQSEQTLWGTNATSLIKAHVKLMAYLGWNEKHNIAKENRR
;
A
#
# COMPACT_ATOMS: atom_id res chain seq x y z
N MET A 1 -12.01 -0.57 16.70
CA MET A 1 -12.93 -1.08 15.67
C MET A 1 -12.54 -2.52 15.38
N ASP A 2 -13.48 -3.43 15.20
CA ASP A 2 -13.20 -4.80 14.76
C ASP A 2 -13.23 -4.92 13.24
N LEU A 3 -12.79 -6.06 12.70
CA LEU A 3 -12.66 -6.30 11.26
C LEU A 3 -14.01 -6.20 10.54
N MET A 4 -15.06 -6.81 11.09
CA MET A 4 -16.38 -6.86 10.45
C MET A 4 -17.00 -5.47 10.37
N THR A 5 -16.99 -4.72 11.48
CA THR A 5 -17.50 -3.34 11.51
C THR A 5 -16.78 -2.45 10.50
N TRP A 6 -15.45 -2.60 10.39
CA TRP A 6 -14.67 -1.84 9.42
C TRP A 6 -14.99 -2.26 7.97
N GLN A 7 -15.12 -3.56 7.71
CA GLN A 7 -15.48 -4.10 6.40
C GLN A 7 -16.87 -3.64 5.96
N ASP A 8 -17.84 -3.60 6.87
CA ASP A 8 -19.19 -3.10 6.57
C ASP A 8 -19.12 -1.62 6.19
N GLN A 9 -18.39 -0.80 6.96
CA GLN A 9 -18.24 0.63 6.66
C GLN A 9 -17.59 0.91 5.30
N ILE A 10 -16.51 0.19 4.97
CA ILE A 10 -15.85 0.40 3.68
C ILE A 10 -16.69 -0.15 2.52
N SER A 11 -17.42 -1.26 2.73
CA SER A 11 -18.35 -1.81 1.74
C SER A 11 -19.52 -0.85 1.48
N ASP A 12 -20.12 -0.32 2.54
CA ASP A 12 -21.19 0.70 2.47
C ASP A 12 -20.72 1.92 1.68
N TRP A 13 -19.46 2.35 1.86
CA TRP A 13 -18.89 3.44 1.08
C TRP A 13 -18.78 3.09 -0.41
N TYR A 14 -18.39 1.85 -0.75
CA TYR A 14 -18.33 1.40 -2.15
C TYR A 14 -19.71 1.30 -2.80
N GLU A 15 -20.73 0.87 -2.06
CA GLU A 15 -22.10 0.74 -2.57
C GLU A 15 -22.81 2.09 -2.73
N ASN A 16 -22.60 3.02 -1.80
CA ASN A 16 -23.26 4.32 -1.78
C ASN A 16 -22.46 5.46 -2.43
N ARG A 17 -21.46 5.08 -3.25
CA ARG A 17 -20.44 5.98 -3.79
C ARG A 17 -21.02 7.26 -4.41
N LYS A 18 -20.68 8.41 -3.83
CA LYS A 18 -20.78 9.74 -4.47
C LYS A 18 -19.39 10.34 -4.74
N HIS A 19 -19.29 11.24 -5.72
CA HIS A 19 -18.01 11.76 -6.25
C HIS A 19 -17.21 12.62 -5.25
N ASP A 20 -17.80 12.96 -4.11
CA ASP A 20 -17.41 13.96 -3.13
C ASP A 20 -17.09 13.38 -1.74
N GLN A 21 -17.02 12.05 -1.60
CA GLN A 21 -16.85 11.38 -0.30
C GLN A 21 -15.42 10.87 -0.02
N VAL A 22 -14.40 11.47 -0.64
CA VAL A 22 -13.01 11.01 -0.47
C VAL A 22 -12.51 11.25 0.96
N GLU A 23 -12.96 12.33 1.61
CA GLU A 23 -12.64 12.60 3.03
C GLU A 23 -13.23 11.52 3.95
N THR A 24 -14.45 11.06 3.66
CA THR A 24 -15.07 9.94 4.39
C THR A 24 -14.31 8.65 4.18
N LEU A 25 -13.88 8.36 2.95
CA LEU A 25 -13.04 7.19 2.64
C LEU A 25 -11.71 7.24 3.40
N GLU A 26 -11.05 8.39 3.41
CA GLU A 26 -9.79 8.60 4.13
C GLU A 26 -9.95 8.32 5.63
N ALA A 27 -11.03 8.82 6.24
CA ALA A 27 -11.34 8.54 7.64
C ALA A 27 -11.54 7.04 7.92
N ILE A 28 -12.25 6.32 7.04
CA ILE A 28 -12.45 4.87 7.15
C ILE A 28 -11.10 4.13 7.04
N LEU A 29 -10.24 4.52 6.09
CA LEU A 29 -8.94 3.86 5.85
C LEU A 29 -7.95 4.03 7.01
N TYR A 30 -7.98 5.17 7.71
CA TYR A 30 -7.13 5.42 8.88
C TYR A 30 -7.64 4.71 10.14
N GLN A 31 -8.89 4.27 10.15
CA GLN A 31 -9.48 3.47 11.23
C GLN A 31 -9.36 1.95 10.99
N ALA A 32 -8.70 1.54 9.90
CA ALA A 32 -8.49 0.13 9.59
C ALA A 32 -7.83 -0.62 10.77
N PRO A 33 -8.47 -1.67 11.31
CA PRO A 33 -7.93 -2.40 12.43
C PRO A 33 -6.72 -3.23 12.02
N VAL A 34 -5.84 -3.54 12.98
CA VAL A 34 -4.63 -4.35 12.74
C VAL A 34 -4.97 -5.72 12.17
N SER A 35 -6.14 -6.26 12.51
CA SER A 35 -6.66 -7.53 12.00
C SER A 35 -6.85 -7.56 10.48
N VAL A 36 -6.94 -6.40 9.82
CA VAL A 36 -6.92 -6.34 8.35
C VAL A 36 -5.61 -6.97 7.84
N PHE A 37 -4.49 -6.73 8.51
CA PHE A 37 -3.15 -7.06 8.03
C PHE A 37 -2.63 -8.41 8.57
N GLY A 38 -3.48 -9.24 9.16
CA GLY A 38 -3.10 -10.54 9.73
C GLY A 38 -3.56 -10.72 11.18
N PRO A 39 -3.09 -11.75 11.89
CA PRO A 39 -1.90 -12.55 11.58
C PRO A 39 -2.12 -13.64 10.52
N GLU A 40 -3.34 -14.16 10.35
CA GLU A 40 -3.66 -15.25 9.42
C GLU A 40 -4.41 -14.76 8.17
N LEU A 41 -4.11 -15.36 7.02
CA LEU A 41 -4.80 -15.07 5.76
C LEU A 41 -6.09 -15.89 5.64
N THR A 42 -7.19 -15.39 6.18
CA THR A 42 -8.51 -15.89 5.81
C THR A 42 -9.03 -15.17 4.56
N ASP A 43 -10.12 -15.68 3.98
CA ASP A 43 -10.77 -15.03 2.84
C ASP A 43 -11.23 -13.60 3.18
N GLU A 44 -11.65 -13.37 4.42
CA GLU A 44 -12.04 -12.07 4.94
C GLU A 44 -10.85 -11.11 4.98
N GLN A 45 -9.70 -11.53 5.53
CA GLN A 45 -8.49 -10.71 5.55
C GLN A 45 -7.99 -10.39 4.14
N SER A 46 -8.00 -11.39 3.25
CA SER A 46 -7.62 -11.20 1.84
C SER A 46 -8.45 -10.10 1.17
N LYS A 47 -9.78 -10.14 1.35
CA LYS A 47 -10.69 -9.10 0.86
C LYS A 47 -10.44 -7.76 1.57
N ALA A 48 -10.26 -7.76 2.88
CA ALA A 48 -10.04 -6.55 3.68
C ALA A 48 -8.82 -5.77 3.21
N ILE A 49 -7.66 -6.44 3.06
CA ILE A 49 -6.41 -5.81 2.61
C ILE A 49 -6.57 -5.28 1.19
N ALA A 50 -7.23 -6.04 0.30
CA ALA A 50 -7.48 -5.60 -1.06
C ALA A 50 -8.37 -4.34 -1.11
N CYS A 51 -9.46 -4.32 -0.33
CA CYS A 51 -10.37 -3.17 -0.22
C CYS A 51 -9.66 -1.94 0.37
N TRP A 52 -8.82 -2.15 1.39
CA TRP A 52 -8.01 -1.10 2.00
C TRP A 52 -7.04 -0.50 0.97
N LEU A 53 -6.34 -1.34 0.20
CA LEU A 53 -5.41 -0.87 -0.82
C LEU A 53 -6.13 -0.12 -1.95
N ASP A 54 -7.25 -0.65 -2.46
CA ASP A 54 -8.06 0.03 -3.48
C ASP A 54 -8.52 1.40 -2.98
N GLY A 55 -9.00 1.48 -1.73
CA GLY A 55 -9.43 2.73 -1.13
C GLY A 55 -8.28 3.73 -1.02
N GLY A 56 -7.11 3.31 -0.55
CA GLY A 56 -5.92 4.16 -0.48
C GLY A 56 -5.51 4.70 -1.85
N LEU A 57 -5.54 3.86 -2.88
CA LEU A 57 -5.23 4.27 -4.25
C LEU A 57 -6.27 5.24 -4.82
N ARG A 58 -7.54 5.15 -4.40
CA ARG A 58 -8.57 6.14 -4.78
C ARG A 58 -8.35 7.49 -4.13
N VAL A 59 -7.99 7.52 -2.84
CA VAL A 59 -7.61 8.76 -2.15
C VAL A 59 -6.43 9.40 -2.88
N PHE A 60 -5.41 8.61 -3.24
CA PHE A 60 -4.28 9.08 -4.05
C PHE A 60 -4.75 9.65 -5.40
N GLN A 61 -5.56 8.92 -6.17
CA GLN A 61 -6.02 9.36 -7.48
C GLN A 61 -6.79 10.68 -7.43
N HIS A 62 -7.60 10.88 -6.39
CA HIS A 62 -8.31 12.13 -6.16
C HIS A 62 -7.35 13.29 -5.83
N ALA A 63 -6.40 13.06 -4.91
CA ALA A 63 -5.44 14.07 -4.49
C ALA A 63 -4.42 14.43 -5.59
N ARG A 64 -4.09 13.50 -6.49
CA ARG A 64 -2.97 13.62 -7.45
C ARG A 64 -2.91 14.95 -8.21
N HIS A 65 -4.05 15.51 -8.57
CA HIS A 65 -4.14 16.74 -9.37
C HIS A 65 -4.48 18.00 -8.56
N GLN A 66 -4.89 17.83 -7.30
CA GLN A 66 -5.37 18.92 -6.44
C GLN A 66 -4.33 19.27 -5.37
N ASP A 67 -3.72 18.25 -4.78
CA ASP A 67 -2.73 18.36 -3.72
C ASP A 67 -1.64 17.28 -3.91
N PRO A 68 -0.55 17.63 -4.61
CA PRO A 68 0.57 16.72 -4.85
C PRO A 68 1.22 16.20 -3.56
N TYR A 69 1.22 17.00 -2.49
CA TYR A 69 1.80 16.62 -1.21
C TYR A 69 0.95 15.55 -0.53
N LYS A 70 -0.36 15.77 -0.46
CA LYS A 70 -1.30 14.77 0.07
C LYS A 70 -1.26 13.48 -0.74
N ALA A 71 -1.24 13.59 -2.08
CA ALA A 71 -1.14 12.42 -2.95
C ALA A 71 0.12 11.59 -2.63
N PHE A 72 1.27 12.24 -2.52
CA PHE A 72 2.50 11.55 -2.15
C PHE A 72 2.43 10.95 -0.74
N GLN A 73 1.92 11.70 0.23
CA GLN A 73 1.74 11.22 1.61
C GLN A 73 0.83 9.99 1.68
N THR A 74 -0.24 9.94 0.88
CA THR A 74 -1.09 8.75 0.77
C THR A 74 -0.30 7.54 0.27
N LEU A 75 0.56 7.70 -0.75
CA LEU A 75 1.42 6.60 -1.22
C LEU A 75 2.45 6.18 -0.17
N GLN A 76 3.01 7.13 0.59
CA GLN A 76 3.92 6.83 1.70
C GLN A 76 3.21 6.07 2.83
N TYR A 77 1.98 6.46 3.17
CA TYR A 77 1.15 5.77 4.15
C TYR A 77 0.88 4.32 3.74
N ILE A 78 0.47 4.12 2.49
CA ILE A 78 0.23 2.77 1.95
C ILE A 78 1.52 1.95 2.03
N SER A 79 2.63 2.51 1.57
CA SER A 79 3.94 1.83 1.59
C SER A 79 4.33 1.42 3.01
N ALA A 80 4.28 2.35 3.96
CA ALA A 80 4.64 2.09 5.35
C ALA A 80 3.81 0.97 5.99
N LYS A 81 2.50 0.91 5.72
CA LYS A 81 1.63 -0.17 6.21
C LYS A 81 1.98 -1.52 5.60
N LEU A 82 2.27 -1.57 4.29
CA LEU A 82 2.71 -2.80 3.62
C LEU A 82 4.08 -3.27 4.14
N GLU A 83 5.02 -2.35 4.32
CA GLU A 83 6.35 -2.63 4.88
C GLU A 83 6.26 -3.18 6.30
N HIS A 84 5.49 -2.53 7.16
CA HIS A 84 5.27 -2.97 8.53
C HIS A 84 4.70 -4.40 8.57
N THR A 85 3.68 -4.66 7.75
CA THR A 85 3.04 -5.98 7.67
C THR A 85 4.01 -7.05 7.16
N ALA A 86 4.83 -6.72 6.16
CA ALA A 86 5.81 -7.64 5.60
C ALA A 86 6.96 -7.98 6.58
N CYS A 87 7.34 -7.02 7.42
CA CYS A 87 8.41 -7.17 8.41
C CYS A 87 7.94 -7.77 9.75
N ASP A 88 6.64 -7.80 10.03
CA ASP A 88 6.11 -8.37 11.28
C ASP A 88 6.34 -9.89 11.32
N ALA A 89 7.04 -10.38 12.35
CA ALA A 89 7.34 -11.80 12.52
C ALA A 89 6.09 -12.67 12.61
N MET A 90 4.98 -12.15 13.15
CA MET A 90 3.75 -12.89 13.42
C MET A 90 2.82 -13.01 12.20
N THR A 91 3.06 -12.22 11.15
CA THR A 91 2.24 -12.23 9.94
C THR A 91 2.52 -13.46 9.07
N ASP A 92 1.44 -14.07 8.57
CA ASP A 92 1.48 -15.19 7.64
C ASP A 92 2.32 -14.90 6.39
N VAL A 93 3.04 -15.91 5.92
CA VAL A 93 3.97 -15.79 4.79
C VAL A 93 3.28 -15.36 3.50
N LEU A 94 2.02 -15.74 3.27
CA LEU A 94 1.24 -15.36 2.10
C LEU A 94 0.85 -13.88 2.16
N ILE A 95 0.49 -13.36 3.34
CA ILE A 95 0.25 -11.92 3.53
C ILE A 95 1.55 -11.14 3.26
N LYS A 96 2.68 -11.61 3.79
CA LYS A 96 4.00 -10.98 3.53
C LYS A 96 4.32 -10.93 2.04
N ASP A 97 4.17 -12.06 1.33
CA ASP A 97 4.41 -12.14 -0.12
C ASP A 97 3.48 -11.21 -0.90
N TRP A 98 2.20 -11.17 -0.53
CA TRP A 98 1.24 -10.26 -1.12
C TRP A 98 1.63 -8.80 -0.89
N CYS A 99 1.96 -8.42 0.35
CA CYS A 99 2.37 -7.05 0.71
C CYS A 99 3.62 -6.63 -0.06
N LEU A 100 4.62 -7.50 -0.19
CA LEU A 100 5.86 -7.19 -0.89
C LEU A 100 5.65 -7.03 -2.40
N LYS A 101 4.83 -7.88 -3.01
CA LYS A 101 4.43 -7.72 -4.42
C LYS A 101 3.73 -6.38 -4.64
N ARG A 102 2.84 -5.97 -3.74
CA ARG A 102 2.12 -4.68 -3.87
C ARG A 102 2.99 -3.48 -3.54
N LEU A 103 3.91 -3.61 -2.60
CA LEU A 103 4.87 -2.57 -2.27
C LEU A 103 5.76 -2.21 -3.47
N GLN A 104 6.17 -3.19 -4.29
CA GLN A 104 6.89 -2.91 -5.54
C GLN A 104 6.06 -2.02 -6.49
N HIS A 105 4.78 -2.35 -6.69
CA HIS A 105 3.90 -1.52 -7.52
C HIS A 105 3.70 -0.12 -6.96
N VAL A 106 3.48 0.02 -5.65
CA VAL A 106 3.32 1.32 -4.99
C VAL A 106 4.61 2.14 -5.06
N THR A 107 5.77 1.50 -4.96
CA THR A 107 7.08 2.16 -5.14
C THR A 107 7.21 2.72 -6.56
N VAL A 108 6.93 1.91 -7.58
CA VAL A 108 6.96 2.37 -8.98
C VAL A 108 5.99 3.52 -9.19
N LEU A 109 4.75 3.40 -8.71
CA LEU A 109 3.75 4.47 -8.80
C LEU A 109 4.20 5.76 -8.11
N SER A 110 4.88 5.65 -6.96
CA SER A 110 5.45 6.81 -6.25
C SER A 110 6.56 7.49 -7.06
N LEU A 111 7.42 6.71 -7.71
CA LEU A 111 8.49 7.23 -8.56
C LEU A 111 7.93 7.90 -9.83
N GLU A 112 6.96 7.29 -10.48
CA GLU A 112 6.24 7.87 -11.62
C GLU A 112 5.58 9.18 -11.22
N PHE A 113 4.92 9.21 -10.06
CA PHE A 113 4.31 10.42 -9.53
C PHE A 113 5.35 11.53 -9.32
N CYS A 114 6.48 11.24 -8.65
CA CYS A 114 7.56 12.21 -8.45
C CYS A 114 8.09 12.76 -9.78
N ASN A 115 8.29 11.89 -10.78
CA ASN A 115 8.81 12.28 -12.09
C ASN A 115 7.83 13.18 -12.87
N GLN A 116 6.53 13.11 -12.60
CA GLN A 116 5.50 13.93 -13.24
C GLN A 116 5.34 15.33 -12.64
N GLN A 117 5.99 15.62 -11.51
CA GLN A 117 5.85 16.91 -10.83
C GLN A 117 6.72 18.02 -11.43
N SER A 118 6.30 19.27 -11.28
CA SER A 118 7.05 20.42 -11.79
C SER A 118 8.32 20.73 -10.99
N GLU A 119 8.30 20.55 -9.66
CA GLU A 119 9.41 20.89 -8.75
C GLU A 119 10.45 19.76 -8.60
N GLN A 120 11.21 19.50 -9.66
CA GLN A 120 12.11 18.34 -9.73
C GLN A 120 13.19 18.28 -8.64
N THR A 121 13.61 19.41 -8.05
CA THR A 121 14.58 19.38 -6.93
C THR A 121 14.02 18.67 -5.71
N LEU A 122 12.78 18.97 -5.33
CA LEU A 122 12.10 18.34 -4.20
C LEU A 122 11.73 16.88 -4.53
N TRP A 123 11.04 16.68 -5.65
CA TRP A 123 10.50 15.37 -6.02
C TRP A 123 11.59 14.38 -6.44
N GLY A 124 12.69 14.86 -7.04
CA GLY A 124 13.87 14.04 -7.32
C GLY A 124 14.59 13.59 -6.05
N THR A 125 14.62 14.43 -5.00
CA THR A 125 15.12 14.03 -3.68
C THR A 125 14.26 12.94 -3.06
N ASN A 126 12.93 13.10 -3.12
CA ASN A 126 11.97 12.09 -2.64
C ASN A 126 12.09 10.78 -3.42
N ALA A 127 12.17 10.83 -4.76
CA ALA A 127 12.36 9.66 -5.60
C ALA A 127 13.68 8.91 -5.27
N THR A 128 14.77 9.65 -5.08
CA THR A 128 16.06 9.06 -4.70
C THR A 128 15.98 8.39 -3.32
N SER A 129 15.29 9.01 -2.36
CA SER A 129 15.07 8.44 -1.04
C SER A 129 14.26 7.14 -1.12
N LEU A 130 13.19 7.13 -1.91
CA LEU A 130 12.33 5.96 -2.14
C LEU A 130 13.12 4.78 -2.72
N ILE A 131 13.93 5.02 -3.76
CA ILE A 131 14.77 3.97 -4.36
C ILE A 131 15.70 3.38 -3.30
N LYS A 132 16.39 4.24 -2.53
CA LYS A 132 17.34 3.78 -1.50
C LYS A 132 16.64 2.97 -0.41
N ALA A 133 15.48 3.40 0.06
CA ALA A 133 14.71 2.70 1.08
C ALA A 133 14.23 1.34 0.56
N HIS A 134 13.62 1.32 -0.63
CA HIS A 134 13.10 0.10 -1.24
C HIS A 134 14.19 -0.95 -1.48
N VAL A 135 15.34 -0.55 -2.05
CA VAL A 135 16.47 -1.45 -2.28
C VAL A 135 17.00 -2.04 -0.97
N LYS A 136 17.15 -1.22 0.08
CA LYS A 136 17.59 -1.69 1.40
C LYS A 136 16.62 -2.69 2.00
N LEU A 137 15.32 -2.42 1.90
CA LEU A 137 14.28 -3.32 2.41
C LEU A 137 14.28 -4.66 1.67
N MET A 138 14.29 -4.64 0.33
CA MET A 138 14.29 -5.87 -0.48
C MET A 138 15.54 -6.72 -0.22
N ALA A 139 16.69 -6.09 0.02
CA ALA A 139 17.92 -6.76 0.43
C ALA A 139 17.80 -7.37 1.84
N TYR A 140 17.30 -6.60 2.82
CA TYR A 140 17.09 -7.08 4.20
C TYR A 140 16.20 -8.32 4.27
N LEU A 141 15.12 -8.36 3.48
CA LEU A 141 14.18 -9.48 3.46
C LEU A 141 14.67 -10.70 2.66
N GLY A 142 15.83 -10.59 2.00
CA GLY A 142 16.35 -11.63 1.09
C GLY A 142 15.37 -11.94 -0.06
N TRP A 143 14.53 -10.98 -0.44
CA TRP A 143 13.40 -11.21 -1.33
C TRP A 143 13.85 -11.55 -2.76
N ASN A 144 14.84 -10.80 -3.25
CA ASN A 144 15.37 -10.93 -4.60
C ASN A 144 16.06 -12.30 -4.81
N GLU A 145 16.71 -12.84 -3.78
CA GLU A 145 17.37 -14.15 -3.83
C GLU A 145 16.36 -15.29 -3.96
N LYS A 146 15.29 -15.24 -3.15
CA LYS A 146 14.20 -16.25 -3.17
C LYS A 146 13.48 -16.28 -4.52
N HIS A 147 13.24 -15.13 -5.13
CA HIS A 147 12.57 -15.04 -6.44
C HIS A 147 13.45 -15.43 -7.62
N ASN A 148 14.77 -15.18 -7.55
CA ASN A 148 15.69 -15.62 -8.60
C ASN A 148 15.81 -17.15 -8.62
N ILE A 149 15.92 -17.79 -7.46
CA ILE A 149 15.95 -19.26 -7.33
C ILE A 149 14.64 -19.89 -7.85
N ALA A 150 13.48 -19.30 -7.53
CA ALA A 150 12.19 -19.80 -7.99
C ALA A 150 11.99 -19.68 -9.52
N LYS A 151 12.63 -18.70 -10.17
CA LYS A 151 12.61 -18.56 -11.64
C LYS A 151 13.57 -19.52 -12.33
N GLU A 152 14.69 -19.85 -11.71
CA GLU A 152 15.69 -20.77 -12.24
C GLU A 152 15.22 -22.23 -12.19
N ASN A 153 14.50 -22.63 -11.14
CA ASN A 153 13.89 -23.98 -11.02
C ASN A 153 12.68 -24.22 -11.96
N ARG A 154 12.26 -23.23 -12.73
CA ARG A 154 11.17 -23.34 -13.72
C ARG A 154 11.67 -23.30 -15.17
N ARG A 155 12.98 -23.31 -15.38
CA ARG A 155 13.64 -23.44 -16.69
C ARG A 155 14.24 -24.83 -16.81
#